data_AF-A0A1B7MZ92-F1
#
_entry.id   AF-A0A1B7MZ92-F1
#
_cell.length_a   1.000
_cell.length_b   1.000
_cell.length_c   1.000
_cell.angle_alpha   90.00
_cell.angle_beta   90.00
_cell.angle_gamma   90.00
#
_symmetry.space_group_name_H-M   'P 1'
#
loop_
_entity.id
_entity.type
_entity.pdbx_description
1 polymer ?
#
loop_
_entity_poly.entity_id
_entity_poly.type
_entity_poly.pdbx_seq_one_letter_code
_entity_poly.pdbx_strand_id
1 'polypeptide(L)'
;MATDPFPQRLPTIDQLGVTDVSNVSESPSEVATEWLNAFSAAIAQVDAEAVVDLFLEDGLWKDVIVLTWDLGTFEGRKDITKLLDARLAATGLREIHLLEEPLREP
;
A
#
# COMPACT_ATOMS: atom_id res chain seq x y z
N MET A 1 -14.91 -13.58 28.73
CA MET A 1 -13.77 -13.03 27.98
C MET A 1 -14.10 -13.25 26.52
N ALA A 2 -14.50 -12.20 25.80
CA ALA A 2 -14.86 -12.31 24.40
C ALA A 2 -13.59 -12.55 23.58
N THR A 3 -13.53 -13.68 22.88
CA THR A 3 -12.46 -14.04 21.95
C THR A 3 -12.44 -12.99 20.84
N ASP A 4 -11.26 -12.44 20.55
CA ASP A 4 -11.06 -11.46 19.49
C ASP A 4 -11.65 -11.97 18.16
N PRO A 5 -12.62 -11.27 17.54
CA PRO A 5 -13.26 -11.71 16.30
C PRO A 5 -12.31 -11.62 15.08
N PHE A 6 -11.15 -10.99 15.21
CA PHE A 6 -10.17 -10.82 14.13
C PHE A 6 -8.81 -11.42 14.53
N PRO A 7 -8.66 -12.75 14.53
CA PRO A 7 -7.42 -13.43 14.94
C PRO A 7 -6.20 -13.14 14.04
N GLN A 8 -6.40 -12.44 12.93
CA GLN A 8 -5.37 -12.03 11.99
C GLN A 8 -4.91 -10.60 12.30
N ARG A 9 -4.33 -10.38 13.48
CA ARG A 9 -3.48 -9.20 13.67
C ARG A 9 -2.30 -9.36 12.71
N LEU A 10 -2.10 -8.39 11.81
CA LEU A 10 -0.91 -8.36 10.98
C LEU A 10 0.31 -8.32 11.93
N PRO A 11 1.33 -9.16 11.71
CA PRO A 11 2.49 -9.24 12.59
C PRO A 11 3.27 -7.92 12.62
N THR A 12 2.95 -6.98 11.74
CA THR A 12 3.61 -5.68 11.58
C THR A 12 3.68 -4.87 12.88
N ILE A 13 2.64 -4.87 13.73
CA ILE A 13 2.72 -4.16 15.03
C ILE A 13 3.80 -4.78 15.92
N ASP A 14 3.83 -6.12 16.01
CA ASP A 14 4.81 -6.85 16.82
C ASP A 14 6.21 -6.72 16.22
N GLN A 15 6.34 -6.77 14.88
CA GLN A 15 7.59 -6.59 14.15
C GLN A 15 8.18 -5.18 14.34
N LEU A 16 7.33 -4.14 14.35
CA LEU A 16 7.74 -2.76 14.58
C LEU A 16 8.02 -2.46 16.06
N GLY A 17 7.72 -3.39 16.96
CA GLY A 17 7.91 -3.21 18.40
C GLY A 17 7.03 -2.10 19.00
N VAL A 18 5.89 -1.80 18.38
CA VAL A 18 5.00 -0.74 18.83
C VAL A 18 4.20 -1.23 20.04
N THR A 19 4.56 -0.74 21.22
CA THR A 19 3.90 -1.13 22.49
C THR A 19 2.79 -0.17 22.92
N ASP A 20 2.75 1.03 22.33
CA ASP A 20 1.76 2.06 22.63
C ASP A 20 1.48 2.89 21.37
N VAL A 21 0.21 2.95 20.96
CA VAL A 21 -0.27 3.74 19.81
C VAL A 21 -1.00 5.01 20.25
N SER A 22 -1.14 5.25 21.56
CA SER A 22 -1.91 6.37 22.10
C SER A 22 -1.20 7.73 22.00
N ASN A 23 0.09 7.73 21.62
CA ASN A 23 0.90 8.93 21.39
C ASN A 23 1.06 9.30 19.90
N VAL A 24 0.41 8.56 18.99
CA VAL A 24 0.42 8.90 17.55
C VAL A 24 -0.47 10.12 17.35
N SER A 25 0.15 11.25 17.00
CA SER A 25 -0.55 12.53 16.79
C SER A 25 -1.03 12.75 15.35
N GLU A 26 -0.56 11.93 14.41
CA GLU A 26 -0.86 12.04 12.99
C GLU A 26 -2.20 11.36 12.68
N SER A 27 -3.04 12.02 11.88
CA SER A 27 -4.28 11.39 11.44
C SER A 27 -3.98 10.31 10.38
N PRO A 28 -4.71 9.18 10.36
CA PRO A 28 -4.53 8.16 9.33
C PRO A 28 -4.68 8.68 7.90
N SER A 29 -5.56 9.66 7.70
CA SER A 29 -5.78 10.30 6.39
C SER A 29 -4.57 11.13 5.94
N GLU A 30 -3.91 11.85 6.85
CA GLU A 30 -2.68 12.59 6.52
C GLU A 30 -1.56 11.65 6.10
N VAL A 31 -1.31 10.59 6.87
CA VAL A 31 -0.29 9.58 6.56
C VAL A 31 -0.57 8.91 5.22
N ALA A 32 -1.82 8.50 4.98
CA ALA A 32 -2.22 7.89 3.71
C ALA A 32 -2.07 8.86 2.53
N THR A 33 -2.41 10.14 2.72
CA THR A 33 -2.29 11.18 1.68
C THR A 33 -0.83 11.44 1.32
N GLU A 34 0.05 11.53 2.32
CA GLU A 34 1.49 11.72 2.08
C GLU A 34 2.08 10.54 1.30
N TRP A 35 1.80 9.30 1.75
CA TRP A 35 2.24 8.10 1.06
C TRP A 35 1.71 8.04 -0.37
N LEU A 36 0.42 8.33 -0.58
CA LEU A 36 -0.20 8.27 -1.89
C LEU A 36 0.33 9.34 -2.84
N ASN A 37 0.67 10.54 -2.33
CA ASN A 37 1.30 11.59 -3.15
C ASN A 37 2.66 11.14 -3.69
N ALA A 38 3.50 10.54 -2.83
CA ALA A 38 4.79 9.98 -3.24
C ALA A 38 4.61 8.86 -4.27
N PHE A 39 3.66 7.95 -4.01
CA PHE A 39 3.31 6.86 -4.90
C PHE A 39 2.84 7.36 -6.27
N SER A 40 1.89 8.29 -6.31
CA SER A 40 1.35 8.90 -7.53
C SER A 40 2.43 9.59 -8.36
N ALA A 41 3.37 10.30 -7.71
CA ALA A 41 4.48 10.94 -8.39
C ALA A 41 5.41 9.93 -9.07
N ALA A 42 5.78 8.85 -8.38
CA ALA A 42 6.63 7.80 -8.92
C ALA A 42 5.95 7.04 -10.08
N ILE A 43 4.66 6.69 -9.94
CA ILE A 43 3.86 6.07 -11.00
C ILE A 43 3.76 6.97 -12.24
N ALA A 44 3.58 8.28 -12.03
CA ALA A 44 3.50 9.25 -13.12
C ALA A 44 4.80 9.36 -13.93
N GLN A 45 5.94 9.10 -13.28
CA GLN A 45 7.26 9.09 -13.92
C GLN A 45 7.67 7.73 -14.49
N VAL A 46 6.84 6.68 -14.28
CA VAL A 46 7.19 5.29 -14.65
C VAL A 46 8.44 4.82 -13.91
N ASP A 47 8.59 5.26 -12.65
CA ASP A 47 9.73 4.93 -11.80
C ASP A 47 9.36 3.77 -10.85
N ALA A 48 9.63 2.55 -11.30
CA ALA A 48 9.32 1.34 -10.53
C ALA A 48 10.13 1.25 -9.24
N GLU A 49 11.37 1.74 -9.23
CA GLU A 49 12.25 1.73 -8.06
C GLU A 49 11.70 2.64 -6.96
N ALA A 50 11.36 3.88 -7.32
CA ALA A 50 10.76 4.84 -6.38
C ALA A 50 9.41 4.36 -5.82
N VAL A 51 8.59 3.66 -6.61
CA VAL A 51 7.36 3.04 -6.10
C VAL A 51 7.67 1.96 -5.07
N VAL A 52 8.62 1.08 -5.38
CA VAL A 52 8.95 -0.09 -4.55
C VAL A 52 9.63 0.31 -3.23
N ASP A 53 10.33 1.43 -3.19
CA ASP A 53 10.91 1.97 -1.97
C ASP A 53 9.86 2.42 -0.93
N LEU A 54 8.62 2.66 -1.36
CA LEU A 54 7.49 2.93 -0.48
C LEU A 54 6.91 1.68 0.21
N PHE A 55 7.41 0.49 -0.13
CA PHE A 55 6.99 -0.79 0.45
C PHE A 55 8.02 -1.31 1.46
N LEU A 56 7.58 -2.08 2.45
CA LEU A 56 8.48 -2.91 3.27
C LEU A 56 9.21 -3.94 2.39
N GLU A 57 10.31 -4.52 2.90
CA GLU A 57 11.09 -5.54 2.18
C GLU A 57 10.21 -6.74 1.77
N ASP A 58 9.34 -7.18 2.68
CA ASP A 58 8.33 -8.24 2.53
C ASP A 58 6.92 -7.70 2.21
N GLY A 59 6.84 -6.47 1.68
CA GLY A 59 5.57 -5.85 1.32
C GLY A 59 4.78 -6.63 0.26
N LEU A 60 3.45 -6.54 0.30
CA LEU A 60 2.56 -7.23 -0.63
C LEU A 60 1.89 -6.24 -1.58
N TRP A 61 1.85 -6.59 -2.87
CA TRP A 61 1.00 -5.94 -3.86
C TRP A 61 -0.09 -6.91 -4.31
N LYS A 62 -1.35 -6.53 -4.11
CA LYS A 62 -2.48 -7.27 -4.66
C LYS A 62 -3.01 -6.53 -5.89
N ASP A 63 -2.76 -7.09 -7.07
CA ASP A 63 -3.34 -6.59 -8.32
C ASP A 63 -4.73 -7.19 -8.48
N VAL A 64 -5.75 -6.33 -8.51
CA VAL A 64 -7.15 -6.70 -8.74
C VAL A 64 -7.53 -6.16 -10.11
N ILE A 65 -7.13 -6.87 -11.17
CA ILE A 65 -7.41 -6.55 -12.58
C ILE A 65 -6.93 -5.15 -13.05
N VAL A 66 -6.05 -4.46 -12.31
CA VAL A 66 -5.59 -3.10 -12.65
C VAL A 66 -4.44 -3.14 -13.65
N LEU A 67 -3.39 -3.91 -13.35
CA LEU A 67 -2.17 -3.92 -14.15
C LEU A 67 -2.11 -5.11 -15.11
N THR A 68 -2.60 -6.27 -14.68
CA THR A 68 -2.42 -7.53 -15.41
C THR A 68 -3.69 -8.09 -16.04
N TRP A 69 -4.86 -7.50 -15.76
CA TRP A 69 -6.18 -8.10 -16.02
C TRP A 69 -6.41 -9.44 -15.30
N ASP A 70 -5.60 -9.75 -14.30
CA ASP A 70 -5.70 -10.94 -13.46
C ASP A 70 -5.83 -10.55 -11.98
N LEU A 71 -6.19 -11.52 -11.14
CA LEU A 71 -6.18 -11.39 -9.68
C LEU A 71 -4.92 -12.07 -9.14
N GLY A 72 -3.89 -11.27 -8.89
CA GLY A 72 -2.58 -11.75 -8.44
C GLY A 72 -2.09 -11.09 -7.16
N THR A 73 -1.26 -11.81 -6.40
CA THR A 73 -0.50 -11.26 -5.28
C THR A 73 0.99 -11.41 -5.58
N PHE A 74 1.70 -10.30 -5.45
CA PHE A 74 3.15 -10.20 -5.64
C PHE A 74 3.78 -9.87 -4.29
N GLU A 75 4.78 -10.64 -3.89
CA GLU A 75 5.38 -10.57 -2.57
C GLU A 75 6.82 -10.07 -2.65
N GLY A 76 7.11 -9.05 -1.85
CA GLY A 76 8.41 -8.43 -1.73
C GLY A 76 8.76 -7.49 -2.89
N ARG A 77 9.70 -6.60 -2.59
CA ARG A 77 10.16 -5.53 -3.50
C ARG A 77 10.56 -6.04 -4.89
N LYS A 78 11.21 -7.20 -4.96
CA LYS A 78 11.70 -7.80 -6.21
C LYS A 78 10.58 -8.16 -7.18
N ASP A 79 9.52 -8.80 -6.72
CA ASP A 79 8.44 -9.25 -7.61
C ASP A 79 7.51 -8.10 -7.96
N ILE A 80 7.34 -7.13 -7.06
CA ILE A 80 6.66 -5.87 -7.35
C ILE A 80 7.41 -5.09 -8.43
N THR A 81 8.74 -4.96 -8.33
CA THR A 81 9.55 -4.27 -9.35
C THR A 81 9.33 -4.86 -10.74
N LYS A 82 9.40 -6.20 -10.87
CA LYS A 82 9.15 -6.89 -12.15
C LYS A 82 7.76 -6.62 -12.72
N LEU A 83 6.73 -6.62 -11.86
CA LEU A 83 5.37 -6.30 -12.27
C LEU A 83 5.30 -4.88 -12.83
N LEU A 84 5.89 -3.92 -12.12
CA LEU A 84 5.85 -2.51 -12.47
C LEU A 84 6.63 -2.21 -13.75
N ASP A 85 7.85 -2.75 -13.89
CA ASP A 85 8.66 -2.64 -15.11
C ASP A 85 7.90 -3.17 -16.35
N ALA A 86 7.16 -4.27 -16.18
CA ALA A 86 6.41 -4.89 -17.27
C ALA A 86 5.11 -4.13 -17.63
N ARG A 87 4.52 -3.39 -16.69
CA ARG A 87 3.14 -2.90 -16.83
C ARG A 87 2.97 -1.38 -16.79
N LEU A 88 3.75 -0.64 -16.00
CA LEU A 88 3.47 0.78 -15.72
C LEU A 88 3.42 1.65 -16.99
N ALA A 89 4.39 1.47 -17.90
CA ALA A 89 4.42 2.23 -19.14
C ALA A 89 3.21 1.95 -20.05
N ALA A 90 2.78 0.68 -20.10
CA ALA A 90 1.68 0.24 -20.95
C ALA A 90 0.30 0.60 -20.38
N THR A 91 0.16 0.63 -19.06
CA THR A 91 -1.12 0.93 -18.39
C THR A 91 -1.39 2.42 -18.28
N GLY A 92 -0.36 3.26 -18.21
CA GLY A 92 -0.50 4.72 -18.19
C GLY A 92 -1.30 5.24 -16.99
N LEU A 93 -1.19 4.58 -15.82
CA LEU A 93 -1.89 4.97 -14.59
C LEU A 93 -1.56 6.41 -14.19
N ARG A 94 -2.58 7.24 -13.98
CA ARG A 94 -2.48 8.65 -13.57
C ARG A 94 -3.68 9.00 -12.70
N GLU A 95 -3.66 10.18 -12.08
CA GLU A 95 -4.78 10.71 -11.30
C GLU A 95 -5.25 9.75 -10.19
N ILE A 96 -4.30 9.23 -9.42
CA ILE A 96 -4.58 8.34 -8.30
C ILE A 96 -4.85 9.21 -7.07
N HIS A 97 -6.05 9.08 -6.52
CA HIS A 97 -6.56 9.89 -5.40
C HIS A 97 -7.02 9.00 -4.26
N LEU A 98 -6.88 9.48 -3.03
CA LEU A 98 -7.39 8.78 -1.86
C LEU A 98 -8.92 8.84 -1.91
N LEU A 99 -9.56 7.67 -1.85
CA LEU A 99 -11.01 7.61 -1.81
C LEU A 99 -11.47 7.99 -0.40
N GLU A 100 -12.12 9.14 -0.26
CA GLU A 100 -12.89 9.47 0.94
C GLU A 100 -14.21 8.69 0.89
N GLU A 101 -14.34 7.68 1.74
CA GLU A 101 -15.53 6.83 1.82
C GLU A 101 -16.41 7.30 3.00
N PRO A 102 -17.45 8.13 2.78
CA PRO A 102 -18.25 8.73 3.86
C PRO A 102 -19.05 7.70 4.68
N LEU A 103 -19.18 6.47 4.19
CA LEU A 103 -19.93 5.39 4.85
C LEU A 103 -19.12 4.66 5.95
N ARG A 104 -17.87 5.07 6.22
CA ARG A 104 -17.03 4.54 7.30
C ARG A 104 -16.61 5.61 8.32
N GLU A 105 -17.39 6.67 8.48
CA GLU A 105 -17.28 7.49 9.68
C GLU A 105 -17.66 6.64 10.92
N PRO A 106 -16.93 6.75 12.05
CA PRO A 106 -17.11 5.88 13.21
C PRO A 106 -18.49 5.96 13.87
#